data_AF-A0A921R2J4-F1
#
_entry.id   AF-A0A921R2J4-F1
#
_cell.length_a   1.000
_cell.length_b   1.000
_cell.length_c   1.000
_cell.angle_alpha   90.00
_cell.angle_beta   90.00
_cell.angle_gamma   90.00
#
_symmetry.space_group_name_H-M   'P 1'
#
loop_
_entity.id
_entity.type
_entity.pdbx_description
1 polymer ?
#
loop_
_entity_poly.entity_id
_entity_poly.type
_entity_poly.pdbx_seq_one_letter_code
_entity_poly.pdbx_strand_id
1 'polypeptide(L)'
;MAAMDATKVAGCFKDRTILVTGSTGFLAKLVVEKILRVQPDVKKLYLLVRAPDDAAARQRVLHEILGKELFDVLRAKHGADFHSFIQEKISSLAGDVAHQNLGLENTRAQQLFEEIDIIVHGAATTNFYERYDVALASNTFGTAHICQFARQCSHLKLLLHISTAYVVRLQKGQLLEKPLELGQPLKKGRHLDIEAELKLANEFRAKFMKDHSGADSSQKLEKVAMKELGFKRTMDALIVASYEQRLPCFITGSVLDSVLYAVNYLLLRGRLTEYHSKLNRSLNYLMSTAKFYAPYIFFKGCFDDTNLRTLWGTTGARHGDGYIFNFDSSCIDWRLYLFNTHIPAVLKVAADMKKQGRA
;
A
#
# COMPACT_ATOMS: atom_id res chain seq x y z
N MET A 1 -34.12 5.72 2.08
CA MET A 1 -33.13 5.26 3.07
C MET A 1 -33.34 6.04 4.36
N ALA A 2 -33.46 5.37 5.50
CA ALA A 2 -33.47 6.05 6.80
C ALA A 2 -32.13 6.78 7.01
N ALA A 3 -32.15 7.95 7.66
CA ALA A 3 -30.92 8.69 8.00
C ALA A 3 -29.98 7.80 8.83
N MET A 4 -28.75 7.63 8.36
CA MET A 4 -27.74 6.76 8.95
C MET A 4 -26.98 7.59 10.00
N ASP A 5 -27.40 7.53 11.25
CA ASP A 5 -26.81 8.28 12.37
C ASP A 5 -25.33 7.92 12.60
N ALA A 6 -24.44 8.92 12.65
CA ALA A 6 -23.01 8.76 12.94
C ALA A 6 -22.76 7.94 14.21
N THR A 7 -23.60 8.12 15.22
CA THR A 7 -23.55 7.39 16.49
C THR A 7 -23.84 5.90 16.28
N LYS A 8 -24.72 5.55 15.34
CA LYS A 8 -24.96 4.14 14.96
C LYS A 8 -23.75 3.52 14.27
N VAL A 9 -23.08 4.27 13.39
CA VAL A 9 -21.85 3.79 12.71
C VAL A 9 -20.73 3.56 13.73
N ALA A 10 -20.49 4.51 14.63
CA ALA A 10 -19.53 4.32 15.73
C ALA A 10 -19.97 3.16 16.64
N GLY A 11 -21.27 3.00 16.87
CA GLY A 11 -21.86 1.89 17.63
C GLY A 11 -21.57 0.50 17.03
N CYS A 12 -21.33 0.39 15.72
CA CYS A 12 -20.94 -0.88 15.09
C CYS A 12 -19.61 -1.45 15.64
N PHE A 13 -18.74 -0.59 16.19
CA PHE A 13 -17.46 -0.97 16.76
C PHE A 13 -17.49 -1.16 18.29
N LYS A 14 -18.60 -0.82 18.96
CA LYS A 14 -18.76 -1.00 20.40
C LYS A 14 -18.67 -2.49 20.76
N ASP A 15 -17.93 -2.81 21.82
CA ASP A 15 -17.69 -4.16 22.32
C ASP A 15 -17.08 -5.14 21.30
N ARG A 16 -16.54 -4.63 20.17
CA ARG A 16 -15.93 -5.45 19.11
C ARG A 16 -14.44 -5.67 19.31
N THR A 17 -14.00 -6.86 18.95
CA THR A 17 -12.59 -7.21 18.79
C THR A 17 -12.20 -7.08 17.32
N ILE A 18 -11.16 -6.29 17.04
CA ILE A 18 -10.77 -5.93 15.67
C ILE A 18 -9.33 -6.35 15.41
N LEU A 19 -9.10 -7.15 14.38
CA LEU A 19 -7.76 -7.40 13.85
C LEU A 19 -7.43 -6.38 12.76
N VAL A 20 -6.31 -5.68 12.91
CA VAL A 20 -5.81 -4.70 11.93
C VAL A 20 -4.45 -5.14 11.42
N THR A 21 -4.33 -5.30 10.10
CA THR A 21 -3.04 -5.54 9.44
C THR A 21 -2.59 -4.30 8.68
N GLY A 22 -1.27 -4.09 8.60
CA GLY A 22 -0.69 -2.91 7.94
C GLY A 22 -0.77 -1.63 8.79
N SER A 23 -1.01 -1.74 10.09
CA SER A 23 -1.17 -0.63 11.05
C SER A 23 0.07 0.25 11.21
N THR A 24 1.26 -0.22 10.81
CA THR A 24 2.47 0.61 10.73
C THR A 24 2.44 1.57 9.53
N GLY A 25 1.67 1.23 8.50
CA GLY A 25 1.42 2.05 7.32
C GLY A 25 0.59 3.30 7.62
N PHE A 26 0.40 4.14 6.60
CA PHE A 26 -0.26 5.43 6.77
C PHE A 26 -1.77 5.30 7.07
N LEU A 27 -2.51 4.60 6.22
CA LEU A 27 -3.98 4.57 6.28
C LEU A 27 -4.52 3.78 7.47
N ALA A 28 -4.06 2.53 7.67
CA ALA A 28 -4.57 1.69 8.75
C ALA A 28 -4.31 2.29 10.14
N LYS A 29 -3.23 3.07 10.30
CA LYS A 29 -2.93 3.81 11.54
C LYS A 29 -3.95 4.90 11.84
N LEU A 30 -4.40 5.62 10.82
CA LEU A 30 -5.48 6.59 10.93
C LEU A 30 -6.79 5.90 11.36
N VAL A 31 -7.07 4.71 10.80
CA VAL A 31 -8.22 3.90 11.21
C VAL A 31 -8.14 3.51 12.68
N VAL A 32 -6.97 3.04 13.15
CA VAL A 32 -6.74 2.70 14.58
C VAL A 32 -6.99 3.91 15.49
N GLU A 33 -6.36 5.06 15.21
CA GLU A 33 -6.56 6.29 15.99
C GLU A 33 -8.04 6.70 16.01
N LYS A 34 -8.66 6.70 14.83
CA LYS A 34 -10.03 7.16 14.66
C LYS A 34 -11.00 6.31 15.47
N ILE A 35 -10.90 4.97 15.38
CA ILE A 35 -11.76 4.04 16.13
C ILE A 35 -11.62 4.31 17.63
N LEU A 36 -10.39 4.35 18.16
CA LEU A 36 -10.17 4.60 19.59
C LEU A 36 -10.71 5.95 20.05
N ARG A 37 -10.64 6.98 19.20
CA ARG A 37 -11.10 8.32 19.54
C ARG A 37 -12.62 8.46 19.54
N VAL A 38 -13.29 7.88 18.53
CA VAL A 38 -14.75 8.03 18.32
C VAL A 38 -15.56 6.93 18.99
N GLN A 39 -14.97 5.77 19.26
CA GLN A 39 -15.59 4.65 19.95
C GLN A 39 -14.63 4.06 21.01
N PRO A 40 -14.50 4.71 22.19
CA PRO A 40 -13.64 4.22 23.26
C PRO A 40 -14.13 2.90 23.87
N ASP A 41 -15.40 2.52 23.69
CA ASP A 41 -15.97 1.25 24.17
C ASP A 41 -15.67 0.08 23.22
N VAL A 42 -14.79 0.24 22.24
CA VAL A 42 -14.25 -0.91 21.49
C VAL A 42 -13.57 -1.86 22.47
N LYS A 43 -13.77 -3.18 22.30
CA LYS A 43 -13.26 -4.18 23.24
C LYS A 43 -11.76 -4.30 23.14
N LYS A 44 -11.24 -4.56 21.93
CA LYS A 44 -9.80 -4.76 21.69
C LYS A 44 -9.42 -4.56 20.23
N LEU A 45 -8.26 -3.97 19.98
CA LEU A 45 -7.60 -3.91 18.68
C LEU A 45 -6.33 -4.77 18.71
N TYR A 46 -6.32 -5.84 17.92
CA TYR A 46 -5.15 -6.64 17.63
C TYR A 46 -4.39 -6.03 16.45
N LEU A 47 -3.16 -5.57 16.66
CA LEU A 47 -2.33 -4.97 15.64
C LEU A 47 -1.26 -5.96 15.19
N LEU A 48 -1.46 -6.60 14.03
CA LEU A 48 -0.49 -7.52 13.44
C LEU A 48 0.65 -6.72 12.80
N VAL A 49 1.87 -6.95 13.29
CA VAL A 49 3.08 -6.32 12.76
C VAL A 49 4.18 -7.37 12.56
N ARG A 50 4.97 -7.20 11.50
CA ARG A 50 6.12 -8.06 11.25
C ARG A 50 7.20 -7.79 12.30
N ALA A 51 7.49 -8.78 13.12
CA ALA A 51 8.49 -8.75 14.18
C ALA A 51 8.94 -10.19 14.49
N PRO A 52 10.14 -10.40 15.05
CA PRO A 52 10.60 -11.73 15.44
C PRO A 52 9.79 -12.35 16.59
N ASP A 53 9.25 -11.51 17.48
CA ASP A 53 8.47 -11.91 18.65
C ASP A 53 7.54 -10.78 19.11
N ASP A 54 6.64 -11.09 20.05
CA ASP A 54 5.63 -10.15 20.55
C ASP A 54 6.22 -8.96 21.31
N ALA A 55 7.41 -9.11 21.92
CA ALA A 55 8.07 -8.00 22.59
C ALA A 55 8.58 -6.97 21.57
N ALA A 56 9.20 -7.44 20.49
CA ALA A 56 9.60 -6.61 19.37
C ALA A 56 8.38 -6.02 18.63
N ALA A 57 7.28 -6.76 18.50
CA ALA A 57 6.03 -6.25 17.95
C ALA A 57 5.49 -5.10 18.80
N ARG A 58 5.49 -5.24 20.13
CA ARG A 58 5.07 -4.19 21.07
C ARG A 58 5.92 -2.93 20.92
N GLN A 59 7.25 -3.06 20.89
CA GLN A 59 8.16 -1.92 20.70
C GLN A 59 7.89 -1.22 19.36
N ARG A 60 7.69 -2.01 18.30
CA ARG A 60 7.39 -1.48 16.97
C ARG A 60 6.06 -0.72 16.94
N VAL A 61 5.02 -1.25 17.57
CA VAL A 61 3.72 -0.55 17.71
C VAL A 61 3.88 0.74 18.50
N LEU A 62 4.61 0.73 19.62
CA LEU A 62 4.87 1.92 20.42
C LEU A 62 5.56 3.02 19.59
N HIS A 63 6.62 2.68 18.85
CA HIS A 63 7.40 3.67 18.11
C HIS A 63 6.77 4.09 16.76
N GLU A 64 6.32 3.13 15.95
CA GLU A 64 5.85 3.41 14.59
C GLU A 64 4.40 3.88 14.55
N ILE A 65 3.58 3.56 15.55
CA ILE A 65 2.15 3.83 15.58
C ILE A 65 1.86 4.86 16.67
N LEU A 66 1.97 4.46 17.93
CA LEU A 66 1.50 5.25 19.08
C LEU A 66 2.37 6.48 19.33
N GLY A 67 3.66 6.43 19.03
CA GLY A 67 4.60 7.54 19.18
C GLY A 67 4.48 8.62 18.10
N LYS A 68 3.57 8.48 17.13
CA LYS A 68 3.35 9.51 16.09
C LYS A 68 2.43 10.62 16.61
N GLU A 69 2.65 11.83 16.10
CA GLU A 69 1.86 13.04 16.42
C GLU A 69 0.35 12.85 16.18
N LEU A 70 -0.01 11.94 15.27
CA LEU A 70 -1.39 11.52 15.06
C LEU A 70 -2.11 11.12 16.37
N PHE A 71 -1.41 10.49 17.31
CA PHE A 71 -1.97 10.06 18.60
C PHE A 71 -1.94 11.17 19.67
N ASP A 72 -1.46 12.39 19.37
CA ASP A 72 -1.49 13.50 20.32
C ASP A 72 -2.91 13.88 20.72
N VAL A 73 -3.87 13.73 19.81
CA VAL A 73 -5.30 13.97 20.11
C VAL A 73 -5.80 13.02 21.19
N LEU A 74 -5.45 11.73 21.11
CA LEU A 74 -5.79 10.74 22.14
C LEU A 74 -5.00 10.99 23.43
N ARG A 75 -3.71 11.37 23.34
CA ARG A 75 -2.91 11.74 24.53
C ARG A 75 -3.53 12.91 25.28
N ALA A 76 -3.90 13.98 24.57
CA ALA A 76 -4.56 15.14 25.17
C ALA A 76 -5.92 14.78 25.78
N LYS A 77 -6.70 13.92 25.11
CA LYS A 77 -8.03 13.48 25.59
C LYS A 77 -7.95 12.66 26.87
N HIS A 78 -7.00 11.73 26.97
CA HIS A 78 -6.89 10.81 28.11
C HIS A 78 -5.91 11.26 29.18
N GLY A 79 -5.04 12.24 28.91
CA GLY A 79 -4.08 12.76 29.88
C GLY A 79 -3.21 11.66 30.49
N ALA A 80 -3.19 11.59 31.83
CA ALA A 80 -2.44 10.59 32.58
C ALA A 80 -2.88 9.15 32.28
N ASP A 81 -4.16 8.94 31.93
CA ASP A 81 -4.74 7.62 31.69
C ASP A 81 -4.45 7.06 30.29
N PHE A 82 -3.80 7.83 29.41
CA PHE A 82 -3.53 7.42 28.04
C PHE A 82 -2.82 6.06 27.96
N HIS A 83 -1.81 5.84 28.79
CA HIS A 83 -1.05 4.58 28.77
C HIS A 83 -1.90 3.39 29.22
N SER A 84 -2.73 3.56 30.26
CA SER A 84 -3.65 2.54 30.74
C SER A 84 -4.69 2.20 29.67
N PHE A 85 -5.32 3.23 29.09
CA PHE A 85 -6.30 3.08 28.01
C PHE A 85 -5.70 2.32 26.81
N ILE A 86 -4.50 2.67 26.35
CA ILE A 86 -3.85 1.98 25.25
C ILE A 86 -3.50 0.53 25.60
N GLN A 87 -3.03 0.26 26.81
CA GLN A 87 -2.73 -1.10 27.27
C GLN A 87 -3.99 -1.98 27.34
N GLU A 88 -5.12 -1.40 27.77
CA GLU A 88 -6.41 -2.05 27.77
C GLU A 88 -6.89 -2.34 26.33
N LYS A 89 -6.84 -1.34 25.44
CA LYS A 89 -7.47 -1.42 24.11
C LYS A 89 -6.61 -2.07 23.03
N ILE A 90 -5.27 -2.02 23.10
CA ILE A 90 -4.38 -2.53 22.05
C ILE A 90 -3.64 -3.78 22.51
N SER A 91 -3.50 -4.75 21.60
CA SER A 91 -2.56 -5.87 21.71
C SER A 91 -1.77 -5.97 20.41
N SER A 92 -0.44 -5.93 20.52
CA SER A 92 0.46 -6.16 19.39
C SER A 92 0.63 -7.66 19.15
N LEU A 93 0.59 -8.08 17.89
CA LEU A 93 0.83 -9.46 17.47
C LEU A 93 2.02 -9.50 16.52
N ALA A 94 3.03 -10.31 16.83
CA ALA A 94 4.10 -10.63 15.90
C ALA A 94 3.60 -11.62 14.84
N GLY A 95 3.59 -11.20 13.59
CA GLY A 95 3.21 -12.09 12.48
C GLY A 95 3.33 -11.44 11.11
N ASP A 96 3.09 -12.25 10.08
CA ASP A 96 3.18 -11.86 8.68
C ASP A 96 2.04 -12.48 7.89
N VAL A 97 1.32 -11.65 7.13
CA VAL A 97 0.23 -12.09 6.26
C VAL A 97 0.73 -13.05 5.17
N ALA A 98 2.01 -13.01 4.82
CA ALA A 98 2.61 -13.93 3.85
C ALA A 98 2.59 -15.41 4.30
N HIS A 99 2.26 -15.70 5.57
CA HIS A 99 2.19 -17.06 6.11
C HIS A 99 0.76 -17.48 6.47
N GLN A 100 0.52 -18.79 6.44
CA GLN A 100 -0.72 -19.39 6.96
C GLN A 100 -0.92 -19.00 8.43
N ASN A 101 -2.19 -18.84 8.83
CA ASN A 101 -2.56 -18.34 10.16
C ASN A 101 -1.81 -17.06 10.57
N LEU A 102 -1.39 -16.25 9.59
CA LEU A 102 -0.68 -14.99 9.75
C LEU A 102 0.70 -15.15 10.43
N GLY A 103 1.28 -16.35 10.39
CA GLY A 103 2.54 -16.69 11.07
C GLY A 103 2.43 -16.79 12.59
N LEU A 104 1.20 -16.86 13.12
CA LEU A 104 0.95 -17.02 14.55
C LEU A 104 1.07 -18.48 14.98
N GLU A 105 1.39 -18.70 16.25
CA GLU A 105 1.27 -20.03 16.85
C GLU A 105 -0.17 -20.54 16.77
N ASN A 106 -0.34 -21.86 16.55
CA ASN A 106 -1.66 -22.46 16.32
C ASN A 106 -2.65 -22.19 17.47
N THR A 107 -2.19 -22.28 18.72
CA THR A 107 -2.99 -21.99 19.91
C THR A 107 -3.45 -20.53 19.93
N ARG A 108 -2.57 -19.60 19.54
CA ARG A 108 -2.89 -18.18 19.46
C ARG A 108 -3.88 -17.88 18.33
N ALA A 109 -3.70 -18.51 17.17
CA ALA A 109 -4.64 -18.39 16.05
C ALA A 109 -6.03 -18.89 16.42
N GLN A 110 -6.13 -20.06 17.09
CA GLN A 110 -7.39 -20.63 17.56
C GLN A 110 -8.14 -19.68 18.51
N GLN A 111 -7.45 -19.10 19.49
CA GLN A 111 -8.05 -18.09 20.38
C GLN A 111 -8.61 -16.91 19.59
N LEU A 112 -7.85 -16.41 18.61
CA LEU A 112 -8.28 -15.27 17.81
C LEU A 112 -9.49 -15.59 16.90
N PHE A 113 -9.62 -16.82 16.43
CA PHE A 113 -10.81 -17.27 15.67
C PHE A 113 -12.10 -17.14 16.50
N GLU A 114 -12.03 -17.35 17.81
CA GLU A 114 -13.18 -17.27 18.72
C GLU A 114 -13.46 -15.83 19.20
N GLU A 115 -12.53 -14.90 19.03
CA GLU A 115 -12.66 -13.54 19.56
C GLU A 115 -12.93 -12.47 18.51
N ILE A 116 -12.43 -12.63 17.28
CA ILE A 116 -12.42 -11.56 16.28
C ILE A 116 -13.80 -11.35 15.65
N ASP A 117 -14.30 -10.12 15.75
CA ASP A 117 -15.53 -9.68 15.09
C ASP A 117 -15.26 -8.98 13.74
N ILE A 118 -14.15 -8.26 13.62
CA ILE A 118 -13.85 -7.41 12.45
C ILE A 118 -12.40 -7.59 12.04
N ILE A 119 -12.15 -7.71 10.75
CA ILE A 119 -10.80 -7.70 10.18
C ILE A 119 -10.66 -6.48 9.27
N VAL A 120 -9.72 -5.60 9.55
CA VAL A 120 -9.28 -4.51 8.68
C VAL A 120 -7.94 -4.88 8.06
N HIS A 121 -7.97 -5.31 6.81
CA HIS A 121 -6.79 -5.74 6.08
C HIS A 121 -6.24 -4.60 5.21
N GLY A 122 -5.16 -3.98 5.67
CA GLY A 122 -4.39 -2.96 4.94
C GLY A 122 -2.92 -3.30 4.73
N ALA A 123 -2.46 -4.49 5.14
CA ALA A 123 -1.11 -4.95 4.87
C ALA A 123 -0.92 -5.24 3.38
N ALA A 124 -0.03 -4.49 2.74
CA ALA A 124 0.41 -4.71 1.37
C ALA A 124 1.80 -4.11 1.18
N THR A 125 2.56 -4.64 0.22
CA THR A 125 3.64 -3.86 -0.38
C THR A 125 3.06 -2.87 -1.39
N THR A 126 3.34 -1.59 -1.16
CA THR A 126 2.99 -0.49 -2.07
C THR A 126 4.20 -0.03 -2.88
N ASN A 127 5.34 -0.73 -2.74
CA ASN A 127 6.52 -0.46 -3.54
C ASN A 127 6.32 -1.06 -4.94
N PHE A 128 6.18 -0.18 -5.92
CA PHE A 128 5.99 -0.54 -7.32
C PHE A 128 7.21 -1.19 -7.98
N TYR A 129 8.39 -1.04 -7.39
CA TYR A 129 9.63 -1.70 -7.83
C TYR A 129 10.11 -2.68 -6.76
N GLU A 130 9.19 -3.55 -6.33
CA GLU A 130 9.45 -4.66 -5.41
C GLU A 130 9.75 -5.96 -6.15
N ARG A 131 10.45 -6.88 -5.48
CA ARG A 131 10.63 -8.24 -6.00
C ARG A 131 9.25 -8.89 -6.24
N TYR A 132 9.10 -9.57 -7.37
CA TYR A 132 7.81 -10.17 -7.75
C TYR A 132 7.30 -11.21 -6.74
N ASP A 133 8.18 -12.06 -6.22
CA ASP A 133 7.85 -13.06 -5.20
C ASP A 133 7.33 -12.43 -3.90
N VAL A 134 7.98 -11.37 -3.43
CA VAL A 134 7.55 -10.61 -2.25
C VAL A 134 6.18 -9.95 -2.47
N ALA A 135 5.97 -9.37 -3.66
CA ALA A 135 4.68 -8.74 -4.00
C ALA A 135 3.55 -9.76 -4.05
N LEU A 136 3.77 -10.94 -4.66
CA LEU A 136 2.79 -12.03 -4.66
C LEU A 136 2.50 -12.54 -3.25
N ALA A 137 3.55 -12.81 -2.47
CA ALA A 137 3.43 -13.33 -1.11
C ALA A 137 2.60 -12.38 -0.22
N SER A 138 2.87 -11.07 -0.28
CA SER A 138 2.16 -10.09 0.55
C SER A 138 0.77 -9.74 0.02
N ASN A 139 0.64 -9.37 -1.26
CA ASN A 139 -0.58 -8.73 -1.76
C ASN A 139 -1.61 -9.74 -2.25
N THR A 140 -1.16 -10.89 -2.77
CA THR A 140 -2.04 -11.93 -3.31
C THR A 140 -2.28 -13.01 -2.26
N PHE A 141 -1.22 -13.69 -1.82
CA PHE A 141 -1.34 -14.75 -0.83
C PHE A 141 -1.66 -14.22 0.55
N GLY A 142 -1.13 -13.06 0.93
CA GLY A 142 -1.50 -12.43 2.20
C GLY A 142 -3.00 -12.15 2.28
N THR A 143 -3.61 -11.67 1.19
CA THR A 143 -5.07 -11.52 1.11
C THR A 143 -5.76 -12.88 1.18
N ALA A 144 -5.26 -13.91 0.50
CA ALA A 144 -5.82 -15.26 0.57
C ALA A 144 -5.76 -15.87 1.98
N HIS A 145 -4.64 -15.73 2.69
CA HIS A 145 -4.49 -16.15 4.08
C HIS A 145 -5.41 -15.39 5.02
N ILE A 146 -5.59 -14.07 4.80
CA ILE A 146 -6.57 -13.29 5.55
C ILE A 146 -7.99 -13.81 5.30
N CYS A 147 -8.36 -14.12 4.06
CA CYS A 147 -9.65 -14.72 3.75
C CYS A 147 -9.82 -16.12 4.40
N GLN A 148 -8.76 -16.93 4.44
CA GLN A 148 -8.78 -18.23 5.12
C GLN A 148 -8.93 -18.07 6.64
N PHE A 149 -8.15 -17.17 7.23
CA PHE A 149 -8.23 -16.80 8.65
C PHE A 149 -9.64 -16.31 9.01
N ALA A 150 -10.20 -15.41 8.18
CA ALA A 150 -11.54 -14.86 8.32
C ALA A 150 -12.61 -15.97 8.31
N ARG A 151 -12.47 -16.99 7.46
CA ARG A 151 -13.39 -18.15 7.41
C ARG A 151 -13.35 -19.02 8.67
N GLN A 152 -12.25 -19.02 9.41
CA GLN A 152 -12.17 -19.73 10.69
C GLN A 152 -12.82 -18.94 11.84
N CYS A 153 -12.98 -17.62 11.69
CA CYS A 153 -13.52 -16.78 12.75
C CYS A 153 -15.03 -16.98 12.93
N SER A 154 -15.45 -17.53 14.07
CA SER A 154 -16.85 -17.93 14.34
C SER A 154 -17.81 -16.74 14.49
N HIS A 155 -17.31 -15.56 14.84
CA HIS A 155 -18.11 -14.37 15.13
C HIS A 155 -17.91 -13.23 14.12
N LEU A 156 -17.19 -13.47 13.04
CA LEU A 156 -16.83 -12.43 12.07
C LEU A 156 -18.07 -11.73 11.49
N LYS A 157 -18.12 -10.42 11.64
CA LYS A 157 -19.16 -9.52 11.12
C LYS A 157 -18.72 -8.80 9.85
N LEU A 158 -17.42 -8.49 9.74
CA LEU A 158 -16.89 -7.70 8.63
C LEU A 158 -15.43 -8.04 8.34
N LEU A 159 -15.14 -8.29 7.06
CA LEU A 159 -13.79 -8.23 6.49
C LEU A 159 -13.71 -7.00 5.58
N LEU A 160 -12.99 -5.98 6.03
CA LEU A 160 -12.68 -4.79 5.26
C LEU A 160 -11.30 -4.94 4.61
N HIS A 161 -11.26 -5.14 3.30
CA HIS A 161 -10.02 -5.15 2.53
C HIS A 161 -9.77 -3.79 1.88
N ILE A 162 -8.63 -3.18 2.21
CA ILE A 162 -8.18 -1.93 1.60
C ILE A 162 -7.46 -2.29 0.30
N SER A 163 -8.13 -2.04 -0.82
CA SER A 163 -7.57 -2.23 -2.16
C SER A 163 -7.05 -0.90 -2.74
N THR A 164 -6.92 -0.82 -4.05
CA THR A 164 -6.48 0.37 -4.77
C THR A 164 -7.37 0.68 -5.95
N ALA A 165 -7.58 1.97 -6.23
CA ALA A 165 -8.23 2.45 -7.45
C ALA A 165 -7.57 1.90 -8.73
N TYR A 166 -6.29 1.51 -8.67
CA TYR A 166 -5.56 0.99 -9.83
C TYR A 166 -6.06 -0.35 -10.38
N VAL A 167 -6.95 -1.04 -9.68
CA VAL A 167 -7.55 -2.29 -10.19
C VAL A 167 -8.44 -2.06 -11.43
N VAL A 168 -8.90 -0.83 -11.69
CA VAL A 168 -9.75 -0.52 -12.85
C VAL A 168 -9.00 -0.49 -14.19
N ARG A 169 -7.66 -0.55 -14.17
CA ARG A 169 -6.77 -0.64 -15.34
C ARG A 169 -7.03 0.45 -16.40
N LEU A 170 -7.59 0.07 -17.55
CA LEU A 170 -7.75 0.90 -18.76
C LEU A 170 -9.16 1.46 -18.93
N GLN A 171 -10.02 1.30 -17.93
CA GLN A 171 -11.36 1.89 -17.97
C GLN A 171 -11.26 3.41 -18.03
N LYS A 172 -12.16 4.03 -18.81
CA LYS A 172 -12.23 5.47 -19.05
C LYS A 172 -13.66 5.96 -18.82
N GLY A 173 -13.83 7.26 -18.63
CA GLY A 173 -15.14 7.85 -18.36
C GLY A 173 -15.56 7.68 -16.90
N GLN A 174 -16.86 7.77 -16.64
CA GLN A 174 -17.41 7.66 -15.29
C GLN A 174 -17.40 6.20 -14.81
N LEU A 175 -16.80 5.94 -13.65
CA LEU A 175 -16.67 4.61 -13.05
C LEU A 175 -17.59 4.52 -11.83
N LEU A 176 -18.65 3.75 -11.96
CA LEU A 176 -19.66 3.58 -10.92
C LEU A 176 -19.21 2.61 -9.84
N GLU A 177 -19.60 2.87 -8.59
CA GLU A 177 -19.44 1.93 -7.49
C GLU A 177 -20.44 0.77 -7.65
N LYS A 178 -20.00 -0.28 -8.34
CA LYS A 178 -20.76 -1.52 -8.52
C LYS A 178 -20.12 -2.64 -7.70
N PRO A 179 -20.92 -3.50 -7.04
CA PRO A 179 -20.41 -4.71 -6.42
C PRO A 179 -19.62 -5.55 -7.42
N LEU A 180 -18.49 -6.10 -6.99
CA LEU A 180 -17.71 -7.03 -7.80
C LEU A 180 -18.36 -8.41 -7.75
N GLU A 181 -18.51 -9.06 -8.89
CA GLU A 181 -18.92 -10.45 -8.97
C GLU A 181 -17.73 -11.37 -8.70
N LEU A 182 -17.88 -12.29 -7.74
CA LEU A 182 -16.83 -13.23 -7.39
C LEU A 182 -16.45 -14.07 -8.61
N GLY A 183 -15.16 -14.13 -8.93
CA GLY A 183 -14.64 -14.91 -10.06
C GLY A 183 -14.80 -14.23 -11.42
N GLN A 184 -15.44 -13.06 -11.50
CA GLN A 184 -15.55 -12.32 -12.76
C GLN A 184 -14.19 -11.66 -13.09
N PRO A 185 -13.56 -12.03 -14.23
CA PRO A 185 -12.32 -11.40 -14.64
C PRO A 185 -12.59 -10.03 -15.26
N LEU A 186 -11.69 -9.07 -15.02
CA LEU A 186 -11.76 -7.74 -15.66
C LEU A 186 -11.70 -7.80 -17.19
N LYS A 187 -11.08 -8.85 -17.75
CA LYS A 187 -11.03 -9.10 -19.19
C LYS A 187 -11.71 -10.44 -19.50
N LYS A 188 -12.77 -10.39 -20.32
CA LYS A 188 -13.47 -11.59 -20.79
C LYS A 188 -12.48 -12.59 -21.41
N GLY A 189 -12.67 -13.87 -21.10
CA GLY A 189 -11.83 -14.97 -21.61
C GLY A 189 -10.46 -15.11 -20.93
N ARG A 190 -10.18 -14.36 -19.86
CA ARG A 190 -9.01 -14.60 -18.99
C ARG A 190 -9.48 -15.09 -17.63
N HIS A 191 -8.72 -15.97 -17.00
CA HIS A 191 -8.88 -16.32 -15.59
C HIS A 191 -7.58 -16.02 -14.85
N LEU A 192 -7.68 -15.77 -13.55
CA LEU A 192 -6.52 -15.60 -12.68
C LEU A 192 -6.14 -16.98 -12.12
N ASP A 193 -4.92 -17.43 -12.41
CA ASP A 193 -4.34 -18.62 -11.80
C ASP A 193 -3.17 -18.22 -10.91
N ILE A 194 -3.44 -18.09 -9.62
CA ILE A 194 -2.49 -17.61 -8.62
C ILE A 194 -1.37 -18.64 -8.40
N GLU A 195 -1.68 -19.93 -8.50
CA GLU A 195 -0.72 -21.02 -8.27
C GLU A 195 0.28 -21.10 -9.43
N ALA A 196 -0.19 -20.96 -10.67
CA ALA A 196 0.67 -20.86 -11.84
C ALA A 196 1.60 -19.63 -11.79
N GLU A 197 1.10 -18.48 -11.35
CA GLU A 197 1.91 -17.25 -11.17
C GLU A 197 3.04 -17.45 -10.15
N LEU A 198 2.74 -18.11 -9.04
CA LEU A 198 3.75 -18.39 -8.01
C LEU A 198 4.78 -19.41 -8.49
N LYS A 199 4.32 -20.48 -9.15
CA LYS A 199 5.21 -21.49 -9.74
C LYS A 199 6.20 -20.83 -10.70
N LEU A 200 5.71 -19.94 -11.57
CA LEU A 200 6.55 -19.16 -12.47
C LEU A 200 7.59 -18.31 -11.72
N ALA A 201 7.18 -17.60 -10.67
CA ALA A 201 8.10 -16.78 -9.88
C ALA A 201 9.19 -17.62 -9.20
N ASN A 202 8.81 -18.78 -8.65
CA ASN A 202 9.73 -19.69 -7.96
C ASN A 202 10.68 -20.39 -8.95
N GLU A 203 10.19 -20.85 -10.09
CA GLU A 203 11.02 -21.47 -11.13
C GLU A 203 12.01 -20.48 -11.73
N PHE A 204 11.57 -19.23 -11.98
CA PHE A 204 12.45 -18.16 -12.44
C PHE A 204 13.58 -17.92 -11.43
N ARG A 205 13.24 -17.82 -10.13
CA ARG A 205 14.22 -17.63 -9.06
C ARG A 205 15.20 -18.80 -8.96
N ALA A 206 14.69 -20.04 -8.96
CA ALA A 206 15.51 -21.25 -8.87
C ALA A 206 16.49 -21.37 -10.05
N LYS A 207 15.99 -21.11 -11.28
CA LYS A 207 16.83 -21.08 -12.48
C LYS A 207 17.89 -19.99 -12.39
N PHE A 208 17.52 -18.78 -11.98
CA PHE A 208 18.47 -17.67 -11.81
C PHE A 208 19.60 -18.03 -10.84
N MET A 209 19.27 -18.63 -9.70
CA MET A 209 20.23 -19.07 -8.70
C MET A 209 21.18 -20.16 -9.22
N LYS A 210 20.65 -21.10 -10.01
CA LYS A 210 21.46 -22.14 -10.66
C LYS A 210 22.44 -21.55 -11.67
N ASP A 211 22.00 -20.58 -12.48
CA ASP A 211 22.83 -19.97 -13.53
C ASP A 211 23.93 -19.05 -12.96
N HIS A 212 23.83 -18.64 -11.70
CA HIS A 212 24.74 -17.67 -11.05
C HIS A 212 25.39 -18.20 -9.76
N SER A 213 25.40 -19.53 -9.56
CA SER A 213 26.05 -20.16 -8.40
C SER A 213 27.57 -19.93 -8.45
N GLY A 214 28.12 -19.14 -7.52
CA GLY A 214 29.56 -18.84 -7.42
C GLY A 214 29.93 -17.36 -7.49
N ALA A 215 28.98 -16.45 -7.71
CA ALA A 215 29.23 -15.01 -7.64
C ALA A 215 29.02 -14.48 -6.21
N ASP A 216 30.00 -13.77 -5.65
CA ASP A 216 29.89 -13.03 -4.37
C ASP A 216 28.73 -12.03 -4.36
N SER A 217 28.25 -11.62 -5.53
CA SER A 217 27.11 -10.69 -5.71
C SER A 217 25.77 -11.37 -6.06
N SER A 218 25.67 -12.70 -5.98
CA SER A 218 24.51 -13.48 -6.44
C SER A 218 23.17 -12.99 -5.86
N GLN A 219 23.10 -12.70 -4.55
CA GLN A 219 21.87 -12.19 -3.90
C GLN A 219 21.44 -10.80 -4.41
N LYS A 220 22.40 -9.91 -4.68
CA LYS A 220 22.10 -8.57 -5.20
C LYS A 220 21.57 -8.65 -6.63
N LEU A 221 22.17 -9.53 -7.44
CA LEU A 221 21.74 -9.80 -8.81
C LEU A 221 20.35 -10.45 -8.84
N GLU A 222 20.08 -11.41 -7.95
CA GLU A 222 18.75 -12.04 -7.80
C GLU A 222 17.69 -10.99 -7.47
N LYS A 223 17.98 -10.11 -6.50
CA LYS A 223 17.05 -9.04 -6.11
C LYS A 223 16.70 -8.12 -7.28
N VAL A 224 17.68 -7.77 -8.12
CA VAL A 224 17.43 -6.95 -9.33
C VAL A 224 16.62 -7.75 -10.35
N ALA A 225 16.98 -9.00 -10.62
CA ALA A 225 16.26 -9.85 -11.58
C ALA A 225 14.78 -10.05 -11.19
N MET A 226 14.50 -10.27 -9.90
CA MET A 226 13.14 -10.42 -9.39
C MET A 226 12.33 -9.13 -9.44
N LYS A 227 12.97 -7.96 -9.32
CA LYS A 227 12.32 -6.65 -9.52
C LYS A 227 12.00 -6.40 -10.99
N GLU A 228 12.92 -6.73 -11.89
CA GLU A 228 12.70 -6.66 -13.34
C GLU A 228 11.59 -7.61 -13.80
N LEU A 229 11.51 -8.81 -13.23
CA LEU A 229 10.39 -9.71 -13.46
C LEU A 229 9.07 -9.08 -13.01
N GLY A 230 9.04 -8.52 -11.79
CA GLY A 230 7.87 -7.82 -11.26
C GLY A 230 7.43 -6.69 -12.19
N PHE A 231 8.38 -5.87 -12.64
CA PHE A 231 8.15 -4.78 -13.59
C PHE A 231 7.46 -5.26 -14.87
N LYS A 232 7.99 -6.33 -15.50
CA LYS A 232 7.39 -6.91 -16.72
C LYS A 232 5.97 -7.43 -16.48
N ARG A 233 5.77 -8.18 -15.39
CA ARG A 233 4.46 -8.79 -15.06
C ARG A 233 3.40 -7.74 -14.68
N THR A 234 3.82 -6.64 -14.05
CA THR A 234 2.93 -5.51 -13.75
C THR A 234 2.59 -4.72 -15.02
N MET A 235 3.52 -4.54 -15.97
CA MET A 235 3.27 -3.82 -17.22
C MET A 235 2.36 -4.56 -18.21
N ASP A 236 2.42 -5.89 -18.31
CA ASP A 236 1.48 -6.67 -19.16
C ASP A 236 0.02 -6.52 -18.71
N ALA A 237 -0.20 -6.12 -17.45
CA ALA A 237 -1.50 -5.77 -16.91
C ALA A 237 -1.95 -4.32 -17.19
N LEU A 238 -1.01 -3.46 -17.60
CA LEU A 238 -1.07 -2.01 -17.64
C LEU A 238 -0.58 -1.49 -19.01
N ILE A 239 -1.07 -2.07 -20.11
CA ILE A 239 -0.70 -1.60 -21.45
C ILE A 239 -1.30 -0.23 -21.70
N VAL A 240 -0.41 0.77 -21.68
CA VAL A 240 -0.65 2.19 -21.96
C VAL A 240 -1.29 2.37 -23.33
N ALA A 241 -2.44 3.04 -23.34
CA ALA A 241 -2.98 3.62 -24.57
C ALA A 241 -2.05 4.76 -25.02
N SER A 242 -1.48 4.61 -26.22
CA SER A 242 -0.85 5.70 -26.97
C SER A 242 -1.84 6.87 -27.10
N TYR A 243 -1.41 8.08 -26.75
CA TYR A 243 -2.11 9.31 -27.10
C TYR A 243 -1.32 9.99 -28.22
N GLU A 244 -1.90 10.06 -29.40
CA GLU A 244 -1.42 10.85 -30.54
C GLU A 244 -1.66 12.34 -30.28
N GLN A 245 -0.83 12.99 -29.47
CA GLN A 245 -0.55 14.42 -29.65
C GLN A 245 0.92 14.68 -29.36
N ARG A 246 1.59 15.27 -30.35
CA ARG A 246 3.02 15.63 -30.31
C ARG A 246 3.27 16.59 -29.15
N LEU A 247 3.96 16.14 -28.11
CA LEU A 247 4.72 17.03 -27.24
C LEU A 247 5.82 17.69 -28.09
N PRO A 248 6.06 19.00 -27.95
CA PRO A 248 7.21 19.63 -28.57
C PRO A 248 8.47 19.04 -27.95
N CYS A 249 9.10 18.11 -28.67
CA CYS A 249 10.53 17.82 -28.68
C CYS A 249 11.26 18.03 -27.33
N PHE A 250 11.43 16.94 -26.56
CA PHE A 250 12.69 16.73 -25.86
C PHE A 250 13.53 15.83 -26.77
N ILE A 251 14.71 16.31 -27.21
CA ILE A 251 15.64 15.48 -27.97
C ILE A 251 16.18 14.42 -27.01
N THR A 252 15.56 13.24 -26.98
CA THR A 252 16.14 12.04 -26.39
C THR A 252 16.23 10.99 -27.48
N GLY A 253 17.33 11.01 -28.22
CA GLY A 253 17.63 10.03 -29.26
C GLY A 253 18.85 9.21 -28.86
N SER A 254 18.78 7.89 -29.07
CA SER A 254 19.92 6.97 -28.97
C SER A 254 21.15 7.47 -29.72
N VAL A 255 20.95 8.24 -30.80
CA VAL A 255 22.01 8.86 -31.61
C VAL A 255 22.80 9.92 -30.81
N LEU A 256 22.15 10.75 -30.00
CA LEU A 256 22.83 11.78 -29.22
C LEU A 256 23.68 11.16 -28.10
N ASP A 257 23.16 10.11 -27.45
CA ASP A 257 23.88 9.31 -26.46
C ASP A 257 25.06 8.55 -27.08
N SER A 258 24.87 7.95 -28.26
CA SER A 258 25.96 7.28 -28.99
C SER A 258 27.05 8.25 -29.42
N VAL A 259 26.69 9.47 -29.84
CA VAL A 259 27.64 10.53 -30.20
C VAL A 259 28.39 11.05 -28.97
N LEU A 260 27.71 11.29 -27.84
CA LEU A 260 28.35 11.71 -26.59
C LEU A 260 29.27 10.62 -26.02
N TYR A 261 28.86 9.35 -26.10
CA TYR A 261 29.69 8.22 -25.70
C TYR A 261 30.93 8.09 -26.58
N ALA A 262 30.77 8.19 -27.91
CA ALA A 262 31.87 8.17 -28.87
C ALA A 262 32.82 9.35 -28.66
N VAL A 263 32.34 10.57 -28.43
CA VAL A 263 33.16 11.74 -28.11
C VAL A 263 33.94 11.54 -26.80
N ASN A 264 33.30 11.02 -25.75
CA ASN A 264 33.99 10.74 -24.50
C ASN A 264 35.11 9.69 -24.68
N TYR A 265 34.86 8.63 -25.44
CA TYR A 265 35.84 7.56 -25.63
C TYR A 265 36.96 7.93 -26.61
N LEU A 266 36.60 8.53 -27.75
CA LEU A 266 37.52 8.87 -28.83
C LEU A 266 38.31 10.16 -28.57
N LEU A 267 37.67 11.20 -28.02
CA LEU A 267 38.28 12.52 -27.84
C LEU A 267 38.73 12.78 -26.40
N LEU A 268 38.02 12.24 -25.40
CA LEU A 268 38.30 12.51 -23.98
C LEU A 268 38.94 11.32 -23.24
N ARG A 269 39.32 10.26 -23.96
CA ARG A 269 39.93 9.02 -23.43
C ARG A 269 39.17 8.43 -22.23
N GLY A 270 37.85 8.53 -22.24
CA GLY A 270 36.98 7.98 -21.22
C GLY A 270 36.94 8.76 -19.90
N ARG A 271 37.48 9.98 -19.82
CA ARG A 271 37.47 10.79 -18.58
C ARG A 271 36.08 11.13 -18.05
N LEU A 272 35.04 11.13 -18.90
CA LEU A 272 33.65 11.36 -18.50
C LEU A 272 32.82 10.06 -18.45
N THR A 273 33.43 8.89 -18.57
CA THR A 273 32.69 7.61 -18.66
C THR A 273 31.85 7.35 -17.42
N GLU A 274 32.41 7.64 -16.25
CA GLU A 274 31.70 7.49 -14.98
C GLU A 274 30.53 8.47 -14.90
N TYR A 275 30.73 9.73 -15.28
CA TYR A 275 29.69 10.77 -15.31
C TYR A 275 28.57 10.43 -16.31
N HIS A 276 28.91 10.01 -17.53
CA HIS A 276 27.97 9.57 -18.55
C HIS A 276 27.17 8.35 -18.10
N SER A 277 27.85 7.33 -17.53
CA SER A 277 27.19 6.14 -17.01
C SER A 277 26.19 6.48 -15.90
N LYS A 278 26.53 7.44 -15.03
CA LYS A 278 25.68 7.91 -13.95
C LYS A 278 24.48 8.70 -14.49
N LEU A 279 24.71 9.61 -15.44
CA LEU A 279 23.66 10.41 -16.08
C LEU A 279 22.67 9.52 -16.84
N ASN A 280 23.19 8.54 -17.59
CA ASN A 280 22.37 7.61 -18.37
C ASN A 280 21.58 6.66 -17.44
N ARG A 281 22.15 6.22 -16.31
CA ARG A 281 21.39 5.52 -15.27
C ARG A 281 20.26 6.38 -14.70
N SER A 282 20.53 7.65 -14.38
CA SER A 282 19.53 8.58 -13.88
C SER A 282 18.43 8.86 -14.92
N LEU A 283 18.80 9.02 -16.20
CA LEU A 283 17.85 9.24 -17.29
C LEU A 283 16.97 8.01 -17.51
N ASN A 284 17.55 6.81 -17.56
CA ASN A 284 16.80 5.56 -17.68
C ASN A 284 15.86 5.36 -16.48
N TYR A 285 16.32 5.65 -15.27
CA TYR A 285 15.46 5.61 -14.09
C TYR A 285 14.29 6.60 -14.20
N LEU A 286 14.55 7.84 -14.63
CA LEU A 286 13.51 8.86 -14.81
C LEU A 286 12.52 8.47 -15.90
N MET A 287 12.98 7.96 -17.03
CA MET A 287 12.13 7.46 -18.12
C MET A 287 11.30 6.26 -17.69
N SER A 288 11.90 5.30 -16.98
CA SER A 288 11.18 4.15 -16.42
C SER A 288 10.12 4.59 -15.41
N THR A 289 10.45 5.55 -14.55
CA THR A 289 9.52 6.15 -13.58
C THR A 289 8.39 6.88 -14.29
N ALA A 290 8.69 7.69 -15.31
CA ALA A 290 7.69 8.40 -16.09
C ALA A 290 6.73 7.42 -16.81
N LYS A 291 7.26 6.38 -17.45
CA LYS A 291 6.43 5.31 -18.04
C LYS A 291 5.61 4.56 -16.99
N PHE A 292 6.18 4.34 -15.82
CA PHE A 292 5.51 3.67 -14.71
C PHE A 292 4.33 4.48 -14.19
N TYR A 293 4.51 5.79 -14.00
CA TYR A 293 3.48 6.66 -13.46
C TYR A 293 2.51 7.25 -14.49
N ALA A 294 2.87 7.23 -15.78
CA ALA A 294 2.04 7.78 -16.85
C ALA A 294 0.60 7.25 -16.85
N PRO A 295 0.32 5.95 -16.67
CA PRO A 295 -1.06 5.45 -16.63
C PRO A 295 -1.89 6.00 -15.47
N TYR A 296 -1.23 6.42 -14.38
CA TYR A 296 -1.89 7.01 -13.21
C TYR A 296 -2.09 8.51 -13.38
N ILE A 297 -1.07 9.21 -13.87
CA ILE A 297 -1.12 10.68 -14.10
C ILE A 297 -2.09 11.01 -15.24
N PHE A 298 -2.11 10.20 -16.29
CA PHE A 298 -2.95 10.39 -17.47
C PHE A 298 -4.18 9.46 -17.46
N PHE A 299 -4.58 8.99 -16.29
CA PHE A 299 -5.79 8.20 -16.13
C PHE A 299 -7.01 9.01 -16.58
N LYS A 300 -7.81 8.44 -17.50
CA LYS A 300 -8.98 9.13 -18.10
C LYS A 300 -10.32 8.69 -17.49
N GLY A 301 -10.29 8.07 -16.32
CA GLY A 301 -11.49 7.69 -15.57
C GLY A 301 -11.79 8.70 -14.47
N CYS A 302 -13.07 8.85 -14.14
CA CYS A 302 -13.56 9.62 -13.01
C CYS A 302 -14.41 8.69 -12.14
N PHE A 303 -14.01 8.51 -10.88
CA PHE A 303 -14.76 7.65 -9.95
C PHE A 303 -16.01 8.38 -9.47
N ASP A 304 -17.14 7.69 -9.57
CA ASP A 304 -18.39 8.14 -8.98
C ASP A 304 -18.31 8.02 -7.45
N ASP A 305 -18.63 9.09 -6.76
CA ASP A 305 -18.64 9.18 -5.30
C ASP A 305 -20.06 9.46 -4.77
N THR A 306 -21.10 9.20 -5.57
CA THR A 306 -22.49 9.51 -5.22
C THR A 306 -22.90 8.82 -3.92
N ASN A 307 -22.53 7.55 -3.74
CA ASN A 307 -22.80 6.80 -2.51
C ASN A 307 -22.08 7.39 -1.31
N LEU A 308 -20.81 7.78 -1.46
CA LEU A 308 -20.02 8.42 -0.41
C LEU A 308 -20.66 9.75 0.02
N ARG A 309 -21.04 10.61 -0.95
CA ARG A 309 -21.72 11.88 -0.66
C ARG A 309 -23.09 11.68 -0.04
N THR A 310 -23.82 10.66 -0.49
CA THR A 310 -25.13 10.30 0.09
C THR A 310 -24.97 9.86 1.54
N LEU A 311 -24.02 8.96 1.81
CA LEU A 311 -23.70 8.51 3.15
C LEU A 311 -23.30 9.69 4.06
N TRP A 312 -22.40 10.54 3.58
CA TRP A 312 -21.97 11.74 4.30
C TRP A 312 -23.12 12.73 4.57
N GLY A 313 -24.04 12.90 3.62
CA GLY A 313 -25.25 13.71 3.81
C GLY A 313 -26.19 13.13 4.87
N THR A 314 -26.24 11.81 5.03
CA THR A 314 -27.11 11.14 6.00
C THR A 314 -26.56 11.06 7.43
N THR A 315 -25.25 11.18 7.62
CA THR A 315 -24.59 11.04 8.95
C THR A 315 -24.66 12.27 9.84
N GLY A 316 -25.50 13.25 9.52
CA GLY A 316 -25.63 14.47 10.33
C GLY A 316 -24.38 15.35 10.32
N ALA A 317 -23.39 15.06 9.46
CA ALA A 317 -22.17 15.86 9.33
C ALA A 317 -22.47 17.32 8.93
N ARG A 318 -23.64 17.59 8.32
CA ARG A 318 -24.18 18.93 8.06
C ARG A 318 -24.83 19.64 9.26
N HIS A 319 -25.04 18.93 10.38
CA HIS A 319 -25.85 19.38 11.52
C HIS A 319 -25.12 19.40 12.88
N GLY A 320 -23.79 19.27 12.91
CA GLY A 320 -22.98 19.46 14.13
C GLY A 320 -22.14 18.25 14.56
N ASP A 321 -22.52 17.04 14.15
CA ASP A 321 -21.75 15.80 14.42
C ASP A 321 -20.57 15.59 13.45
N GLY A 322 -20.27 16.61 12.64
CA GLY A 322 -19.20 16.59 11.64
C GLY A 322 -17.85 16.19 12.22
N TYR A 323 -17.56 16.47 13.50
CA TYR A 323 -16.29 16.07 14.13
C TYR A 323 -16.11 14.53 14.22
N ILE A 324 -17.20 13.75 14.25
CA ILE A 324 -17.16 12.28 14.31
C ILE A 324 -16.79 11.71 12.94
N PHE A 325 -17.37 12.22 11.84
CA PHE A 325 -17.08 11.78 10.47
C PHE A 325 -16.84 12.98 9.54
N ASN A 326 -15.77 13.76 9.78
CA ASN A 326 -15.40 14.87 8.91
C ASN A 326 -14.60 14.34 7.71
N PHE A 327 -15.30 13.95 6.65
CA PHE A 327 -14.67 13.60 5.37
C PHE A 327 -15.35 14.37 4.24
N ASP A 328 -15.30 15.70 4.31
CA ASP A 328 -15.65 16.55 3.18
C ASP A 328 -14.41 16.73 2.29
N SER A 329 -14.32 16.01 1.17
CA SER A 329 -13.20 16.19 0.25
C SER A 329 -13.25 17.54 -0.50
N SER A 330 -14.40 18.22 -0.52
CA SER A 330 -14.54 19.54 -1.14
C SER A 330 -13.91 20.67 -0.34
N CYS A 331 -13.66 20.46 0.96
CA CYS A 331 -12.96 21.45 1.80
C CYS A 331 -11.45 21.50 1.52
N ILE A 332 -10.89 20.52 0.79
CA ILE A 332 -9.48 20.51 0.43
C ILE A 332 -9.26 21.46 -0.74
N ASP A 333 -8.60 22.59 -0.48
CA ASP A 333 -7.98 23.37 -1.56
C ASP A 333 -6.79 22.56 -2.10
N TRP A 334 -7.04 21.84 -3.19
CA TRP A 334 -6.04 20.98 -3.84
C TRP A 334 -4.82 21.75 -4.32
N ARG A 335 -4.99 23.02 -4.72
CA ARG A 335 -3.86 23.86 -5.12
C ARG A 335 -2.99 24.13 -3.90
N LEU A 336 -3.59 24.60 -2.81
CA LEU A 336 -2.87 24.85 -1.56
C LEU A 336 -2.19 23.57 -1.04
N TYR A 337 -2.91 22.46 -0.99
CA TYR A 337 -2.37 21.18 -0.55
C TYR A 337 -1.18 20.74 -1.41
N LEU A 338 -1.30 20.76 -2.74
CA LEU A 338 -0.23 20.32 -3.64
C LEU A 338 1.02 21.18 -3.47
N PHE A 339 0.87 22.51 -3.50
CA PHE A 339 2.01 23.43 -3.49
C PHE A 339 2.62 23.63 -2.11
N ASN A 340 1.82 23.66 -1.04
CA ASN A 340 2.30 24.02 0.29
C ASN A 340 2.52 22.81 1.19
N THR A 341 1.91 21.66 0.88
CA THR A 341 2.01 20.45 1.71
C THR A 341 2.67 19.31 0.96
N HIS A 342 2.11 18.86 -0.17
CA HIS A 342 2.52 17.63 -0.84
C HIS A 342 3.92 17.75 -1.48
N ILE A 343 4.11 18.70 -2.41
CA ILE A 343 5.39 18.88 -3.10
C ILE A 343 6.54 19.15 -2.11
N PRO A 344 6.41 20.08 -1.14
CA PRO A 344 7.46 20.30 -0.15
C PRO A 344 7.78 19.06 0.68
N ALA A 345 6.77 18.28 1.09
CA ALA A 345 6.98 17.05 1.85
C ALA A 345 7.73 16.00 1.01
N VAL A 346 7.36 15.81 -0.26
CA VAL A 346 8.06 14.89 -1.18
C VAL A 346 9.51 15.31 -1.36
N LEU A 347 9.78 16.60 -1.56
CA LEU A 347 11.14 17.13 -1.70
C LEU A 347 11.97 16.92 -0.43
N LYS A 348 11.37 17.13 0.75
CA LYS A 348 12.02 16.87 2.04
C LYS A 348 12.41 15.39 2.18
N VAL A 349 11.49 14.48 1.90
CA VAL A 349 11.74 13.02 1.95
C VAL A 349 12.84 12.62 0.96
N ALA A 350 12.80 13.14 -0.27
CA ALA A 350 13.82 12.86 -1.27
C ALA A 350 15.22 13.37 -0.83
N ALA A 351 15.28 14.55 -0.23
CA ALA A 351 16.53 15.09 0.33
C ALA A 351 17.07 14.24 1.48
N ASP A 352 16.19 13.76 2.37
CA ASP A 352 16.58 12.91 3.50
C ASP A 352 17.03 11.51 3.04
N MET A 353 16.39 10.94 2.02
CA MET A 353 16.84 9.69 1.38
C MET A 353 18.24 9.82 0.77
N LYS A 354 18.54 10.96 0.14
CA LYS A 354 19.87 11.25 -0.42
C LYS A 354 20.93 11.37 0.68
N LYS A 355 20.61 11.98 1.82
CA LYS A 355 21.50 12.06 3.00
C LYS A 355 21.79 10.69 3.61
N GLN A 356 20.82 9.79 3.59
CA GLN A 356 20.95 8.43 4.14
C GLN A 356 21.60 7.42 3.18
N GLY A 357 22.03 7.83 1.98
CA GLY A 357 22.62 6.93 0.99
C GLY A 357 21.63 5.90 0.42
N ARG A 358 20.32 6.20 0.47
CA ARG A 358 19.23 5.29 0.06
C ARG A 358 18.65 5.62 -1.33
N ALA A 359 19.21 6.62 -2.00
CA ALA A 359 18.79 7.08 -3.33
C ALA A 359 19.36 6.23 -4.46
#